data_AF-A0A7I7JI59-F1
#
_entry.id   AF-A0A7I7JI59-F1
#
_cell.length_a   1.000
_cell.length_b   1.000
_cell.length_c   1.000
_cell.angle_alpha   90.00
_cell.angle_beta   90.00
_cell.angle_gamma   90.00
#
_symmetry.space_group_name_H-M   'P 1'
#
loop_
_entity.id
_entity.type
_entity.pdbx_description
1 polymer ?
#
loop_
_entity_poly.entity_id
_entity_poly.type
_entity_poly.pdbx_seq_one_letter_code
_entity_poly.pdbx_strand_id
1 'polypeptide(L)'
;MTAAAQPVDPLSGQLQGYLDHLTVERGVAANTLSSYRRDLRRYSEHLLARGVDDLARAGESDVTDFLVCCGAATRRTAYRRCRRSRPAP
;
A
#
# COMPACT_ATOMS: atom_id res chain seq x y z
N MET A 1 6.70 -26.68 11.48
CA MET A 1 6.29 -25.28 11.76
C MET A 1 6.74 -24.44 10.56
N THR A 2 5.97 -24.49 9.47
CA THR A 2 6.38 -23.90 8.18
C THR A 2 5.70 -22.55 8.04
N ALA A 3 6.47 -21.47 8.14
CA ALA A 3 6.00 -20.15 7.74
C ALA A 3 5.70 -20.23 6.24
N ALA A 4 4.42 -20.13 5.87
CA ALA A 4 4.02 -19.95 4.47
C ALA A 4 4.83 -18.77 3.93
N ALA A 5 5.70 -19.03 2.95
CA ALA A 5 6.39 -17.99 2.20
C ALA A 5 5.30 -17.02 1.74
N GLN A 6 5.21 -15.88 2.42
CA GLN A 6 4.29 -14.85 2.00
C GLN A 6 4.72 -14.52 0.57
N PRO A 7 3.81 -14.47 -0.41
CA PRO A 7 4.19 -13.99 -1.73
C PRO A 7 4.87 -12.65 -1.52
N VAL A 8 6.16 -12.59 -1.87
CA VAL A 8 6.96 -11.39 -1.70
C VAL A 8 6.28 -10.34 -2.58
N ASP A 9 5.62 -9.39 -1.93
CA ASP A 9 4.97 -8.28 -2.61
C ASP A 9 6.08 -7.58 -3.41
N PRO A 10 6.03 -7.54 -4.75
CA PRO A 10 7.11 -6.99 -5.56
C PRO A 10 7.40 -5.52 -5.20
N LEU A 11 6.42 -4.81 -4.62
CA LEU A 11 6.55 -3.43 -4.16
C LEU A 11 7.17 -3.31 -2.76
N SER A 12 7.18 -4.39 -1.96
CA SER A 12 7.58 -4.33 -0.55
C SER A 12 9.03 -3.89 -0.33
N GLY A 13 9.96 -4.29 -1.23
CA GLY A 13 11.34 -3.82 -1.19
C GLY A 13 11.45 -2.31 -1.49
N GLN A 14 10.73 -1.82 -2.51
CA GLN A 14 10.71 -0.40 -2.88
C GLN A 14 10.11 0.46 -1.76
N LEU A 15 9.02 -0.03 -1.13
CA LEU A 15 8.39 0.64 0.01
C LEU A 15 9.28 0.69 1.25
N GLN A 16 10.01 -0.40 1.53
CA GLN A 16 10.95 -0.44 2.64
C GLN A 16 12.10 0.56 2.44
N GLY A 17 12.68 0.60 1.24
CA GLY A 17 13.71 1.59 0.90
C GLY A 17 13.23 3.04 1.06
N TYR A 18 11.98 3.33 0.70
CA TYR A 18 11.38 4.66 0.92
C TYR A 18 11.26 5.01 2.41
N LEU A 19 10.76 4.07 3.22
CA LEU A 19 10.62 4.29 4.67
C LEU A 19 11.96 4.43 5.38
N ASP A 20 12.97 3.69 4.93
CA ASP A 20 14.33 3.79 5.44
C ASP A 20 14.93 5.16 5.10
N HIS A 21 14.71 5.66 3.87
CA HIS A 21 15.11 7.03 3.51
C HIS A 21 14.45 8.06 4.45
N LEU A 22 13.15 7.93 4.74
CA LEU A 22 12.44 8.88 5.62
C LEU A 22 12.97 8.85 7.06
N THR A 23 13.43 7.69 7.49
CA THR A 23 14.03 7.52 8.81
C THR A 23 15.39 8.22 8.88
N VAL A 24 16.23 8.02 7.88
CA VAL A 24 17.61 8.54 7.83
C VAL A 24 17.66 10.03 7.54
N GLU A 25 16.93 10.51 6.54
CA GLU A 25 17.06 11.89 6.04
C GLU A 25 16.18 12.89 6.78
N ARG A 26 15.05 12.44 7.32
CA ARG A 26 14.02 13.33 7.90
C ARG A 26 13.77 13.10 9.39
N GLY A 27 14.42 12.12 10.01
CA GLY A 27 14.29 11.85 11.44
C GLY A 27 12.84 11.62 11.89
N VAL A 28 12.01 11.08 11.01
CA VAL A 28 10.56 10.93 11.25
C VAL A 28 10.32 10.02 12.46
N ALA A 29 9.46 10.45 13.37
CA ALA A 29 9.12 9.68 14.57
C ALA A 29 8.56 8.29 14.23
N ALA A 30 8.90 7.29 15.05
CA ALA A 30 8.49 5.89 14.85
C ALA A 30 6.97 5.69 14.71
N ASN A 31 6.17 6.49 15.42
CA ASN A 31 4.71 6.45 15.36
C ASN A 31 4.17 6.87 13.98
N THR A 32 4.79 7.88 13.37
CA THR A 32 4.45 8.35 12.01
C THR A 32 4.88 7.33 10.97
N LEU A 33 6.08 6.74 11.11
CA LEU A 33 6.53 5.66 10.23
C LEU A 33 5.63 4.42 10.30
N SER A 34 5.17 4.04 11.48
CA SER A 34 4.21 2.93 11.65
C SER A 34 2.88 3.21 10.95
N SER A 35 2.42 4.46 11.00
CA SER A 35 1.21 4.90 10.30
C SER A 35 1.41 4.84 8.78
N TYR A 36 2.53 5.35 8.27
CA TYR A 36 2.88 5.27 6.86
C TYR A 36 3.07 3.84 6.37
N ARG A 37 3.74 2.97 7.13
CA ARG A 37 3.86 1.53 6.81
C ARG A 37 2.50 0.87 6.60
N ARG A 38 1.54 1.19 7.48
CA ARG A 38 0.19 0.64 7.39
C ARG A 38 -0.54 1.11 6.13
N ASP A 39 -0.39 2.38 5.78
CA ASP A 39 -1.06 2.95 4.61
C ASP A 39 -0.39 2.54 3.30
N LEU A 40 0.94 2.53 3.24
CA LEU A 40 1.70 2.03 2.09
C LEU A 40 1.44 0.57 1.79
N ARG A 41 1.25 -0.27 2.82
CA ARG A 41 0.81 -1.66 2.62
C ARG A 41 -0.58 -1.74 1.98
N ARG A 42 -1.52 -0.88 2.36
CA ARG A 42 -2.86 -0.86 1.74
C ARG A 42 -2.77 -0.39 0.29
N TYR A 43 -1.85 0.53 0.02
CA TYR A 43 -1.60 1.02 -1.33
C TYR A 43 -0.94 -0.06 -2.21
N SER A 44 0.03 -0.82 -1.72
CA SER A 44 0.60 -1.95 -2.48
C SER A 44 -0.45 -3.02 -2.77
N GLU A 45 -1.28 -3.37 -1.79
CA GLU A 45 -2.42 -4.28 -2.01
C GLU A 45 -3.41 -3.76 -3.07
N HIS A 46 -3.54 -2.43 -3.23
CA HIS A 46 -4.37 -1.80 -4.26
C HIS A 46 -3.70 -1.85 -5.64
N LEU A 47 -2.41 -1.51 -5.73
CA LEU A 47 -1.63 -1.53 -6.97
C LEU A 47 -1.55 -2.95 -7.55
N LEU A 48 -1.25 -3.94 -6.72
CA LEU A 48 -1.22 -5.35 -7.14
C LEU A 48 -2.57 -5.84 -7.66
N ALA A 49 -3.68 -5.38 -7.07
CA ALA A 49 -5.02 -5.73 -7.56
C ALA A 49 -5.31 -5.16 -8.95
N ARG A 50 -4.59 -4.12 -9.37
CA ARG A 50 -4.66 -3.51 -10.71
C ARG A 50 -3.59 -4.06 -11.66
N GLY A 51 -2.75 -4.99 -11.20
CA GLY A 51 -1.63 -5.51 -11.97
C GLY A 51 -0.41 -4.59 -12.04
N VAL A 52 -0.35 -3.57 -11.17
CA VAL A 52 0.83 -2.71 -11.04
C VAL A 52 1.79 -3.35 -10.04
N ASP A 53 2.94 -3.78 -10.55
CA ASP A 53 3.99 -4.49 -9.82
C ASP A 53 5.27 -3.66 -9.60
N ASP A 54 5.29 -2.42 -10.11
CA ASP A 54 6.38 -1.46 -9.95
C ASP A 54 5.85 -0.08 -9.56
N LEU A 55 6.36 0.49 -8.46
CA LEU A 55 6.00 1.86 -8.04
C LEU A 55 6.33 2.91 -9.11
N ALA A 56 7.33 2.69 -9.97
CA ALA A 56 7.65 3.61 -11.07
C ALA A 56 6.57 3.62 -12.17
N ARG A 57 5.71 2.59 -12.21
CA ARG A 57 4.57 2.49 -13.12
C ARG A 57 3.28 3.01 -12.51
N ALA A 58 3.25 3.26 -11.20
CA ALA A 58 2.08 3.81 -10.54
C ALA A 58 1.86 5.27 -10.98
N GLY A 59 0.66 5.57 -11.46
CA GLY A 59 0.27 6.90 -11.95
C GLY A 59 -0.72 7.62 -11.03
N GLU A 60 -1.03 8.86 -11.39
CA GLU A 60 -2.01 9.70 -10.67
C GLU A 60 -3.40 9.04 -10.59
N SER A 61 -3.81 8.31 -11.62
CA SER A 61 -5.08 7.58 -11.64
C SER A 61 -5.14 6.49 -10.56
N ASP A 62 -4.02 5.80 -10.29
CA ASP A 62 -3.96 4.77 -9.24
C ASP A 62 -4.04 5.37 -7.84
N VAL A 63 -3.44 6.56 -7.65
CA VAL A 63 -3.56 7.32 -6.39
C VAL A 63 -4.99 7.80 -6.19
N THR A 64 -5.61 8.38 -7.22
CA THR A 64 -6.99 8.86 -7.15
C THR A 64 -7.96 7.72 -6.88
N ASP A 65 -7.80 6.58 -7.56
CA ASP A 65 -8.61 5.39 -7.32
C ASP A 65 -8.44 4.82 -5.92
N PHE A 66 -7.22 4.85 -5.39
CA PHE A 66 -6.95 4.48 -4.01
C PHE A 66 -7.63 5.43 -3.02
N LEU A 67 -7.58 6.75 -3.25
CA LEU A 67 -8.22 7.75 -2.41
C LEU A 67 -9.75 7.64 -2.43
N VAL A 68 -10.36 7.34 -3.58
CA VAL A 68 -11.81 7.06 -3.67
C VAL A 68 -12.18 5.81 -2.88
N CYS A 69 -11.33 4.77 -2.93
CA CYS A 69 -11.53 3.52 -2.18
C CYS A 69 -11.32 3.70 -0.66
N CYS A 70 -10.37 4.56 -0.26
CA CYS A 70 -9.96 4.75 1.13
C CYS A 70 -10.70 5.91 1.84
N GLY A 71 -11.10 6.94 1.11
CA GLY A 71 -11.79 8.13 1.63
C GLY A 71 -13.17 7.84 2.21
N ALA A 72 -13.82 6.75 1.76
CA ALA A 72 -15.07 6.26 2.33
C ALA A 72 -14.88 5.39 3.60
N ALA A 73 -13.64 5.10 4.02
CA ALA A 73 -13.31 4.00 4.92
C ALA A 73 -12.48 4.43 6.15
N THR A 74 -13.12 5.01 7.16
CA THR A 74 -12.54 5.17 8.52
C THR A 74 -12.33 3.82 9.26
N ARG A 75 -12.61 2.68 8.62
CA ARG A 75 -12.43 1.33 9.20
C ARG A 75 -11.82 0.34 8.20
N ARG A 76 -10.85 -0.45 8.69
CA ARG A 76 -10.07 -1.49 7.98
C ARG A 76 -10.92 -2.52 7.21
N THR A 77 -12.20 -2.69 7.58
CA THR A 77 -13.17 -3.57 6.92
C THR A 77 -13.76 -2.99 5.64
N ALA A 78 -13.90 -1.66 5.53
CA ALA A 78 -14.52 -1.01 4.39
C ALA A 78 -13.65 -1.09 3.12
N TYR A 79 -12.32 -0.94 3.23
CA TYR A 79 -11.40 -1.15 2.10
C TYR A 79 -11.51 -2.55 1.49
N ARG A 80 -11.53 -3.61 2.32
CA ARG A 80 -11.68 -4.99 1.83
C ARG A 80 -13.02 -5.22 1.13
N ARG A 81 -14.07 -4.55 1.58
CA ARG A 81 -15.41 -4.61 0.97
C ARG A 81 -15.45 -3.87 -0.36
N CYS A 82 -14.96 -2.63 -0.41
CA CYS A 82 -14.87 -1.84 -1.64
C CYS A 82 -14.03 -2.56 -2.71
N ARG A 83 -12.88 -3.14 -2.30
CA ARG A 83 -12.04 -3.96 -3.17
C ARG A 83 -12.76 -5.17 -3.77
N ARG A 84 -13.60 -5.88 -3.01
CA ARG A 84 -14.33 -7.06 -3.52
C ARG A 84 -15.49 -6.71 -4.46
N SER A 85 -16.02 -5.50 -4.37
CA SER A 85 -17.21 -5.07 -5.10
C SER A 85 -16.88 -4.30 -6.39
N ARG A 86 -15.61 -4.01 -6.67
CA ARG A 86 -15.19 -3.28 -7.87
C ARG A 86 -14.84 -4.27 -8.99
N PRO A 87 -15.44 -4.15 -10.19
CA PRO A 87 -15.01 -4.95 -11.35
C PRO A 87 -13.59 -4.53 -11.75
N ALA A 88 -12.77 -5.50 -12.17
CA ALA A 88 -11.51 -5.21 -12.84
C ALA A 88 -11.83 -4.45 -14.16
N PRO A 89 -10.99 -3.47 -14.55
CA PRO A 89 -11.17 -2.75 -15.81
C PRO A 89 -11.13 -3.68 -17.02
#